data_AF-A0A3A9JG69-F1
#
_entry.id   AF-A0A3A9JG69-F1
#
_cell.length_a   1.000
_cell.length_b   1.000
_cell.length_c   1.000
_cell.angle_alpha   90.00
_cell.angle_beta   90.00
_cell.angle_gamma   90.00
#
_symmetry.space_group_name_H-M   'P 1'
#
loop_
_entity.id
_entity.type
_entity.pdbx_description
1 polymer ?
#
loop_
_entity_poly.entity_id
_entity_poly.type
_entity_poly.pdbx_seq_one_letter_code
_entity_poly.pdbx_strand_id
1 'polypeptide(L)'
;AIAPSLARERLRAAAEAATRAAGASRIPPFTLAAPFRLEVTLASPALADLAAIIPVAQRLDPVTVAFDTPDMAGVLGWVNTLSALSAFLR
;
A
#
# COMPACT_ATOMS: atom_id res chain seq x y z
N ALA A 1 12.41 -12.14 19.66
CA ALA A 1 13.36 -11.53 18.69
C ALA A 1 14.54 -12.48 18.47
N ILE A 2 15.14 -12.51 17.27
CA ILE A 2 16.33 -13.34 16.97
C ILE A 2 17.61 -12.50 16.98
N ALA A 3 18.77 -13.14 17.14
CA ALA A 3 20.06 -12.45 17.03
C ALA A 3 20.26 -11.86 15.62
N PRO A 4 20.87 -10.66 15.48
CA PRO A 4 21.08 -10.02 14.17
C PRO A 4 21.90 -10.87 13.18
N SER A 5 22.86 -11.66 13.67
CA SER A 5 23.66 -12.59 12.84
C SER A 5 22.78 -13.64 12.17
N LEU A 6 21.91 -14.28 12.96
CA LEU A 6 20.96 -15.28 12.47
C LEU A 6 19.92 -14.66 11.52
N ALA A 7 19.47 -13.43 11.79
CA ALA A 7 18.57 -12.70 10.89
C ALA A 7 19.21 -12.46 9.51
N ARG A 8 20.46 -11.99 9.49
CA ARG A 8 21.21 -11.74 8.26
C ARG A 8 21.46 -13.01 7.46
N GLU A 9 21.80 -14.10 8.13
CA GLU A 9 21.96 -15.42 7.50
C GLU A 9 20.67 -15.85 6.81
N ARG A 10 19.54 -15.80 7.53
CA ARG A 10 18.22 -16.17 6.98
C ARG A 10 17.81 -15.28 5.80
N LEU A 11 18.03 -13.97 5.89
CA LEU A 11 17.74 -13.03 4.81
C LEU A 11 18.58 -13.31 3.56
N ARG A 12 19.88 -13.62 3.72
CA ARG A 12 20.74 -13.99 2.57
C ARG A 12 20.25 -15.26 1.89
N ALA A 13 20.00 -16.33 2.66
CA ALA A 13 19.52 -17.59 2.12
C ALA A 13 18.18 -17.43 1.38
N ALA A 14 17.24 -16.67 1.96
CA ALA A 14 15.96 -16.38 1.33
C ALA A 14 16.09 -15.55 0.04
N ALA A 15 16.94 -14.51 0.03
CA ALA A 15 17.20 -13.70 -1.15
C ALA A 15 17.82 -14.51 -2.29
N GLU A 16 18.77 -15.40 -1.99
CA GLU A 16 19.38 -16.30 -2.97
C GLU A 16 18.35 -17.28 -3.56
N ALA A 17 17.49 -17.86 -2.72
CA ALA A 17 16.40 -18.72 -3.18
C ALA A 17 15.40 -17.97 -4.07
N ALA A 18 14.99 -16.76 -3.67
CA ALA A 18 14.03 -15.94 -4.40
C ALA A 18 14.55 -15.49 -5.77
N THR A 19 15.81 -15.03 -5.84
CA THR A 19 16.41 -14.60 -7.11
C THR A 19 16.60 -15.77 -8.08
N ARG A 20 17.01 -16.95 -7.61
CA ARG A 20 17.03 -18.16 -8.44
C ARG A 20 15.65 -18.56 -8.94
N ALA A 21 14.62 -18.48 -8.09
CA ALA A 21 13.26 -18.81 -8.48
C ALA A 21 12.71 -17.80 -9.52
N ALA A 22 12.98 -16.51 -9.35
CA ALA A 22 12.63 -15.48 -10.32
C ALA A 22 13.36 -15.65 -11.65
N GLY A 23 14.67 -15.91 -11.65
CA GLY A 23 15.45 -16.17 -12.87
C GLY A 23 15.01 -17.43 -13.62
N ALA A 24 14.43 -18.41 -12.92
CA ALA A 24 13.80 -19.59 -13.50
C ALA A 24 12.30 -19.37 -13.82
N SER A 25 11.81 -18.13 -13.79
CA SER A 25 10.40 -17.76 -14.04
C SER A 25 9.37 -18.51 -13.18
N ARG A 26 9.76 -18.98 -11.99
CA ARG A 26 8.86 -19.66 -11.03
C ARG A 26 8.07 -18.71 -10.14
N ILE A 27 8.31 -17.41 -10.28
CA ILE A 27 7.58 -16.35 -9.58
C ILE A 27 6.96 -15.47 -10.67
N PRO A 28 5.71 -15.76 -11.10
CA PRO A 28 5.05 -14.94 -12.10
C PRO A 28 4.74 -13.54 -11.51
N PRO A 29 4.70 -12.49 -12.35
CA PRO A 29 4.24 -11.18 -11.91
C PRO A 29 2.81 -11.26 -11.37
N PHE A 30 2.56 -10.58 -10.25
CA PHE A 30 1.21 -10.37 -9.76
C PHE A 30 0.58 -9.21 -10.54
N THR A 31 -0.48 -9.49 -11.28
CA THR A 31 -1.16 -8.51 -12.12
C THR A 31 -2.61 -8.34 -11.68
N LEU A 32 -3.04 -7.09 -11.51
CA LEU A 32 -4.44 -6.72 -11.32
C LEU A 32 -4.91 -5.95 -12.55
N ALA A 33 -6.15 -6.19 -12.98
CA ALA A 33 -6.74 -5.49 -14.11
C ALA A 33 -7.24 -4.09 -13.68
N ALA A 34 -6.89 -3.07 -14.47
CA ALA A 34 -7.38 -1.71 -14.33
C ALA A 34 -8.80 -1.55 -14.93
N PRO A 35 -9.57 -0.50 -14.55
CA PRO A 35 -9.24 0.55 -13.58
C PRO A 35 -9.32 0.09 -12.13
N PHE A 36 -8.68 0.83 -11.22
CA PHE A 36 -8.68 0.53 -9.79
C PHE A 36 -9.60 1.45 -9.03
N ARG A 37 -10.24 0.87 -8.01
CA ARG A 37 -10.89 1.59 -6.93
C ARG A 37 -10.10 1.31 -5.65
N LEU A 38 -9.42 2.32 -5.15
CA LEU A 38 -8.71 2.25 -3.88
C LEU A 38 -9.70 2.59 -2.76
N GLU A 39 -9.88 1.70 -1.80
CA GLU A 39 -10.65 1.95 -0.58
C GLU A 39 -9.71 1.91 0.62
N VAL A 40 -9.74 2.96 1.45
CA VAL A 40 -8.84 3.12 2.59
C VAL A 40 -9.65 3.38 3.85
N THR A 41 -9.60 2.42 4.78
CA THR A 41 -10.09 2.61 6.14
C THR A 41 -9.04 3.32 6.98
N LEU A 42 -9.42 4.46 7.55
CA LEU A 42 -8.55 5.33 8.34
C LEU A 42 -8.77 5.07 9.83
N ALA A 43 -7.78 5.40 10.65
CA ALA A 43 -7.78 5.06 12.08
C ALA A 43 -8.81 5.84 12.91
N SER A 44 -9.36 6.94 12.38
CA SER A 44 -10.38 7.74 13.06
C SER A 44 -11.27 8.48 12.06
N PRO A 45 -12.50 8.87 12.46
CA PRO A 45 -13.37 9.70 11.63
C PRO A 45 -12.72 11.04 11.25
N ALA A 46 -11.95 11.65 12.15
CA ALA A 46 -11.25 12.91 11.88
C ALA A 46 -10.25 12.80 10.72
N LEU A 47 -9.56 11.66 10.59
CA LEU A 47 -8.68 11.41 9.43
C LEU A 47 -9.49 11.25 8.13
N ALA A 48 -10.67 10.62 8.19
CA ALA A 48 -11.56 10.49 7.04
C ALA A 48 -12.18 11.84 6.63
N ASP A 49 -12.48 12.71 7.59
CA ASP A 49 -12.91 14.08 7.35
C ASP A 49 -11.79 14.90 6.69
N LEU A 50 -10.54 14.76 7.18
CA LEU A 50 -9.38 15.39 6.55
C LEU A 50 -9.15 14.88 5.12
N ALA A 51 -9.28 13.58 4.87
CA ALA A 51 -9.14 13.02 3.53
C ALA A 51 -10.26 13.50 2.59
N ALA A 52 -11.48 13.69 3.11
CA ALA A 52 -12.63 14.16 2.35
C ALA A 52 -12.52 15.61 1.85
N ILE A 53 -11.49 16.37 2.25
CA ILE A 53 -11.19 17.69 1.64
C ILE A 53 -10.70 17.55 0.19
N ILE A 54 -10.17 16.39 -0.19
CA ILE A 54 -9.71 16.13 -1.55
C ILE A 54 -10.94 16.04 -2.45
N PRO A 55 -11.08 16.87 -3.49
CA PRO A 55 -12.33 16.97 -4.26
C PRO A 55 -12.82 15.66 -4.90
N VAL A 56 -11.90 14.73 -5.23
CA VAL A 56 -12.23 13.45 -5.85
C VAL A 56 -12.44 12.30 -4.84
N ALA A 57 -12.29 12.56 -3.54
CA ALA A 57 -12.50 11.55 -2.51
C ALA A 57 -14.00 11.23 -2.36
N GLN A 58 -14.34 9.95 -2.37
CA GLN A 58 -15.69 9.47 -2.07
C GLN A 58 -15.72 8.95 -0.63
N ARG A 59 -16.53 9.55 0.26
CA ARG A 59 -16.76 9.03 1.61
C ARG A 59 -17.72 7.84 1.52
N LEU A 60 -17.27 6.65 1.91
CA LEU A 60 -18.09 5.43 1.86
C LEU A 60 -18.81 5.17 3.19
N ASP A 61 -18.10 5.42 4.30
CA ASP A 61 -18.60 5.23 5.65
C ASP A 61 -17.85 6.20 6.62
N PRO A 62 -18.11 6.18 7.94
CA PRO A 62 -17.48 7.11 8.88
C PRO A 62 -15.95 7.09 8.92
N VAL A 63 -15.28 6.03 8.47
CA VAL A 63 -13.82 5.90 8.52
C VAL A 63 -13.19 5.51 7.17
N THR A 64 -13.97 5.21 6.15
CA THR A 64 -13.48 4.76 4.84
C THR A 64 -13.71 5.80 3.74
N VAL A 65 -12.65 6.07 2.98
CA VAL A 65 -12.69 6.89 1.75
C VAL A 65 -12.27 6.06 0.54
N ALA A 66 -12.74 6.44 -0.64
CA ALA A 66 -12.40 5.80 -1.90
C ALA A 66 -11.93 6.77 -2.98
N PHE A 67 -11.07 6.26 -3.85
CA PHE A 67 -10.53 6.96 -5.02
C PHE A 67 -10.52 6.03 -6.23
N ASP A 68 -11.09 6.50 -7.34
CA ASP A 68 -11.00 5.80 -8.62
C ASP A 68 -9.74 6.27 -9.38
N THR A 69 -9.04 5.35 -10.02
CA THR A 69 -7.77 5.64 -10.72
C THR A 69 -7.50 4.67 -11.87
N PRO A 70 -6.94 5.13 -13.02
CA PRO A 70 -6.73 4.27 -14.18
C PRO A 70 -5.56 3.30 -14.01
N ASP A 71 -4.65 3.52 -13.06
CA ASP A 71 -3.43 2.72 -12.93
C ASP A 71 -2.94 2.58 -11.48
N MET A 72 -2.00 1.66 -11.27
CA MET A 72 -1.45 1.37 -9.94
C MET A 72 -0.57 2.52 -9.43
N ALA A 73 -0.02 3.35 -10.30
CA ALA A 73 0.77 4.52 -9.89
C ALA A 73 -0.13 5.54 -9.19
N GLY A 74 -1.35 5.76 -9.69
CA GLY A 74 -2.36 6.58 -9.03
C GLY A 74 -2.83 5.99 -7.70
N VAL A 75 -2.99 4.66 -7.59
CA VAL A 75 -3.28 4.00 -6.30
C VAL A 75 -2.20 4.34 -5.27
N LEU A 76 -0.93 4.11 -5.61
CA LEU A 76 0.20 4.40 -4.71
C LEU A 76 0.33 5.89 -4.40
N GLY A 77 0.04 6.75 -5.38
CA GLY A 77 -0.03 8.20 -5.19
C GLY A 77 -1.06 8.61 -4.15
N TRP A 78 -2.26 8.02 -4.17
CA TRP A 78 -3.28 8.26 -3.15
C TRP A 78 -2.88 7.74 -1.78
N VAL A 79 -2.31 6.53 -1.68
CA VAL A 79 -1.79 6.01 -0.41
C VAL A 79 -0.75 6.96 0.21
N ASN A 80 0.20 7.44 -0.60
CA ASN A 80 1.20 8.41 -0.15
C ASN A 80 0.56 9.75 0.27
N THR A 81 -0.41 10.25 -0.50
CA THR A 81 -1.11 11.50 -0.21
C THR A 81 -1.87 11.42 1.12
N LEU A 82 -2.61 10.33 1.35
CA LEU A 82 -3.33 10.11 2.61
C LEU A 82 -2.36 9.94 3.79
N SER A 83 -1.25 9.24 3.59
CA SER A 83 -0.19 9.12 4.59
C SER A 83 0.38 10.49 4.99
N ALA A 84 0.68 11.34 4.00
CA ALA A 84 1.16 12.70 4.24
C ALA A 84 0.11 13.56 4.96
N LEU A 85 -1.16 13.51 4.54
CA LEU A 85 -2.24 14.24 5.20
C LEU A 85 -2.45 13.79 6.65
N SER A 86 -2.36 12.48 6.91
CA SER A 86 -2.54 11.95 8.27
C SER A 86 -1.56 12.56 9.28
N ALA A 87 -0.39 13.00 8.83
CA ALA A 87 0.63 13.62 9.66
C ALA A 87 0.16 14.91 10.36
N PHE A 88 -0.82 15.62 9.81
CA PHE A 88 -1.35 16.85 10.40
C PHE A 88 -2.22 16.62 11.64
N LEU A 89 -2.66 15.38 11.89
CA LEU A 89 -3.55 15.02 13.02
C LEU A 89 -2.91 13.97 13.95
N ARG A 90 -1.61 13.74 13.84
CA ARG A 90 -0.86 12.84 14.73
C ARG A 90 -0.35 13.54 15.98
#